data_AF-A0A9D6K6W2-F1
#
_entry.id   AF-A0A9D6K6W2-F1
#
_cell.length_a   1.000
_cell.length_b   1.000
_cell.length_c   1.000
_cell.angle_alpha   90.00
_cell.angle_beta   90.00
_cell.angle_gamma   90.00
#
_symmetry.space_group_name_H-M   'P 1'
#
loop_
_entity.id
_entity.type
_entity.pdbx_description
1 polymer ?
#
loop_
_entity_poly.entity_id
_entity_poly.type
_entity_poly.pdbx_seq_one_letter_code
_entity_poly.pdbx_strand_id
1 'polypeptide(L)'
;FELSISIELTDSIGIDVEVRVMNNAPVAFQMAVVKEGKLLFSRNEEERTDFMERVCRRYREYSHFRNLLLGIDGRVQNVASG
;
A
#
# COMPACT_ATOMS: atom_id res chain seq x y z
N PHE A 1 -4.19 7.44 -18.30
CA PHE A 1 -3.60 6.10 -18.33
C PHE A 1 -4.45 5.12 -17.52
N GLU A 2 -4.57 5.28 -16.20
CA GLU A 2 -5.39 4.37 -15.36
C GLU A 2 -6.86 4.31 -15.81
N LEU A 3 -7.49 5.48 -16.06
CA LEU A 3 -8.89 5.55 -16.50
C LEU A 3 -9.14 4.80 -17.81
N SER A 4 -8.27 4.97 -18.81
CA SER A 4 -8.46 4.32 -20.11
C SER A 4 -8.36 2.80 -20.00
N ILE A 5 -7.41 2.28 -19.19
CA ILE A 5 -7.28 0.84 -18.97
C ILE A 5 -8.46 0.30 -18.14
N SER A 6 -8.93 1.06 -17.15
CA SER A 6 -10.09 0.70 -16.34
C SER A 6 -11.34 0.51 -17.20
N ILE A 7 -11.59 1.45 -18.12
CA ILE A 7 -12.70 1.38 -19.08
C ILE A 7 -12.53 0.16 -20.01
N GLU A 8 -11.35 0.01 -20.63
CA GLU A 8 -11.09 -1.09 -21.58
C GLU A 8 -11.27 -2.46 -20.93
N LEU A 9 -10.75 -2.65 -19.71
CA LEU A 9 -10.93 -3.90 -18.97
C LEU A 9 -12.40 -4.11 -18.62
N THR A 10 -13.07 -3.09 -18.08
CA THR A 10 -14.49 -3.16 -17.71
C THR A 10 -15.35 -3.62 -18.89
N ASP A 11 -15.16 -3.01 -20.06
CA ASP A 11 -15.87 -3.37 -21.29
C ASP A 11 -15.54 -4.80 -21.76
N SER A 12 -14.28 -5.23 -21.59
CA SER A 12 -13.81 -6.54 -22.03
C SER A 12 -14.29 -7.70 -21.14
N ILE A 13 -14.45 -7.47 -19.84
CA ILE A 13 -14.80 -8.53 -18.88
C ILE A 13 -16.24 -8.45 -18.36
N GLY A 14 -16.94 -7.34 -18.62
CA GLY A 14 -18.34 -7.15 -18.24
C GLY A 14 -18.59 -6.96 -16.74
N ILE A 15 -17.55 -6.62 -15.97
CA ILE A 15 -17.64 -6.23 -14.56
C ILE A 15 -16.87 -4.92 -14.34
N ASP A 16 -17.26 -4.12 -13.36
CA ASP A 16 -16.60 -2.85 -13.04
C ASP A 16 -15.15 -3.10 -12.56
N VAL A 17 -14.18 -2.50 -13.25
CA VAL A 17 -12.74 -2.64 -12.96
C VAL A 17 -12.11 -1.28 -12.70
N GLU A 18 -11.47 -1.14 -11.54
CA GLU A 18 -10.61 0.00 -11.23
C GLU A 18 -9.12 -0.41 -11.34
N VAL A 19 -8.36 0.35 -12.11
CA VAL A 19 -6.90 0.16 -12.24
C VAL A 19 -6.15 1.21 -11.43
N ARG A 20 -5.16 0.77 -10.66
CA ARG A 20 -4.25 1.66 -9.93
C ARG A 20 -2.78 1.29 -10.12
N VAL A 21 -1.96 2.30 -10.43
CA VAL A 21 -0.52 2.21 -10.55
C VAL A 21 0.11 2.21 -9.16
N MET A 22 0.79 1.12 -8.83
CA MET A 22 1.37 0.94 -7.51
C MET A 22 2.64 1.78 -7.29
N ASN A 23 3.42 2.08 -8.32
CA ASN A 23 4.78 2.65 -8.20
C ASN A 23 4.84 3.91 -7.32
N ASN A 24 3.84 4.78 -7.46
CA ASN A 24 3.73 6.06 -6.74
C ASN A 24 2.55 6.11 -5.76
N ALA A 25 1.86 4.99 -5.56
CA ALA A 25 0.75 4.94 -4.62
C ALA A 25 1.24 5.13 -3.17
N PRO A 26 0.40 5.66 -2.27
CA PRO A 26 0.73 5.75 -0.85
C PRO A 26 1.16 4.40 -0.28
N VAL A 27 2.16 4.40 0.61
CA VAL A 27 2.72 3.16 1.17
C VAL A 27 1.67 2.30 1.89
N ALA A 28 0.63 2.93 2.45
CA ALA A 28 -0.49 2.23 3.07
C ALA A 28 -1.30 1.42 2.03
N PHE A 29 -1.52 1.98 0.84
CA PHE A 29 -2.19 1.28 -0.25
C PHE A 29 -1.30 0.16 -0.80
N GLN A 30 -0.02 0.44 -1.04
CA GLN A 30 0.95 -0.58 -1.46
C GLN A 30 0.97 -1.77 -0.49
N MET A 31 0.99 -1.49 0.82
CA MET A 31 0.96 -2.53 1.86
C MET A 31 -0.35 -3.32 1.84
N ALA A 32 -1.50 -2.68 1.64
CA ALA A 32 -2.78 -3.37 1.53
C ALA A 32 -2.77 -4.37 0.36
N VAL A 33 -2.22 -3.97 -0.80
CA VAL A 33 -2.06 -4.88 -1.95
C VAL A 33 -1.08 -6.00 -1.65
N VAL A 34 0.06 -5.72 -1.01
CA VAL A 34 1.05 -6.77 -0.66
C VAL A 34 0.47 -7.79 0.33
N LYS A 35 -0.35 -7.35 1.28
CA LYS A 35 -0.86 -8.19 2.37
C LYS A 35 -2.10 -8.98 1.97
N GLU A 36 -3.04 -8.35 1.26
CA GLU A 36 -4.37 -8.90 0.99
C GLU A 36 -4.58 -9.20 -0.51
N GLY A 37 -3.74 -8.65 -1.39
CA GLY A 37 -3.87 -8.81 -2.83
C GLY A 37 -3.54 -10.23 -3.29
N LYS A 38 -4.24 -10.66 -4.34
CA LYS A 38 -3.92 -11.90 -5.05
C LYS A 38 -3.06 -11.59 -6.27
N LEU A 39 -1.85 -12.16 -6.32
CA LEU A 39 -0.98 -12.03 -7.48
C LEU A 39 -1.60 -12.72 -8.70
N LEU A 40 -1.87 -11.94 -9.74
CA LEU A 40 -2.38 -12.48 -11.02
C LEU A 40 -1.23 -12.84 -11.97
N PHE A 41 -0.18 -12.02 -12.00
CA PHE A 41 0.96 -12.19 -12.91
C PHE A 41 2.21 -11.52 -12.34
N SER A 42 3.37 -12.12 -12.61
CA SER A 42 4.69 -11.60 -12.27
C SER A 42 5.67 -11.97 -13.36
N ARG A 43 6.28 -10.97 -13.99
CA ARG A 43 7.28 -11.18 -15.05
C ARG A 43 8.68 -11.42 -14.49
N ASN A 44 9.01 -10.73 -13.40
CA ASN A 44 10.31 -10.80 -12.73
C ASN A 44 10.08 -10.92 -11.22
N GLU A 45 10.44 -12.08 -10.67
CA GLU A 45 10.28 -12.39 -9.24
C GLU A 45 11.22 -11.58 -8.34
N GLU A 46 12.42 -11.25 -8.83
CA GLU A 46 13.40 -10.45 -8.11
C GLU A 46 12.88 -9.03 -7.90
N GLU A 47 12.41 -8.39 -8.98
CA GLU A 47 11.79 -7.05 -8.90
C GLU A 47 10.56 -7.03 -7.99
N ARG A 48 9.75 -8.10 -8.00
CA ARG A 48 8.59 -8.20 -7.11
C ARG A 48 9.02 -8.33 -5.65
N THR A 49 10.00 -9.17 -5.37
CA THR A 49 10.52 -9.37 -4.01
C THR A 49 11.09 -8.07 -3.47
N ASP A 50 11.92 -7.38 -4.25
CA ASP A 50 12.48 -6.08 -3.89
C ASP A 50 11.38 -5.04 -3.63
N PHE A 51 10.31 -5.05 -4.44
CA PHE A 51 9.15 -4.18 -4.22
C PHE A 51 8.49 -4.47 -2.87
N MET A 52 8.20 -5.73 -2.57
CA MET A 52 7.58 -6.14 -1.31
C MET A 52 8.44 -5.74 -0.11
N GLU A 53 9.75 -6.00 -0.16
CA GLU A 53 10.68 -5.62 0.91
C GLU A 53 10.72 -4.10 1.15
N ARG A 54 10.80 -3.31 0.07
CA ARG A 54 10.78 -1.84 0.16
C ARG A 54 9.47 -1.34 0.79
N VAL A 55 8.33 -1.91 0.39
CA VAL A 55 7.02 -1.54 0.93
C VAL A 55 6.92 -1.91 2.41
N CYS A 56 7.34 -3.12 2.79
CA CYS A 56 7.35 -3.58 4.18
C CYS A 56 8.18 -2.68 5.09
N ARG A 57 9.38 -2.28 4.65
CA ARG A 57 10.25 -1.37 5.41
C ARG A 57 9.60 0.00 5.58
N ARG A 58 9.16 0.63 4.49
CA ARG A 58 8.54 1.97 4.51
C ARG A 58 7.24 1.98 5.32
N TYR A 59 6.43 0.92 5.22
CA TYR A 59 5.17 0.82 5.96
C TYR A 59 5.42 0.71 7.46
N ARG A 60 6.47 0.01 7.90
CA ARG A 60 6.82 -0.08 9.31
C ARG A 60 7.09 1.30 9.91
N GLU A 61 7.92 2.10 9.25
CA GLU A 61 8.20 3.49 9.66
C GLU A 61 6.92 4.34 9.66
N TYR A 62 6.16 4.31 8.57
CA TYR A 62 4.88 5.01 8.46
C TYR A 62 3.90 4.62 9.58
N SER A 63 3.74 3.33 9.86
CA SER A 63 2.83 2.82 10.88
C SER A 63 3.24 3.26 12.28
N HIS A 64 4.54 3.30 12.57
CA HIS A 64 5.05 3.77 13.86
C HIS A 64 4.71 5.25 14.08
N PHE A 65 5.04 6.13 13.12
CA PHE A 65 4.73 7.55 13.25
C PHE A 65 3.23 7.82 13.26
N ARG A 66 2.45 7.10 12.45
CA ARG A 66 0.97 7.19 12.47
C ARG A 66 0.43 6.81 13.84
N ASN A 67 0.89 5.70 14.43
CA ASN A 67 0.40 5.25 15.73
C ASN A 67 0.83 6.19 16.85
N LEU A 68 2.04 6.75 16.79
CA LEU A 68 2.50 7.77 17.73
C LEU A 68 1.63 9.04 17.66
N LEU A 69 1.36 9.53 16.44
CA LEU A 69 0.52 10.71 16.20
C LEU A 69 -0.92 10.49 16.66
N LEU A 70 -1.45 9.27 16.50
CA LEU A 70 -2.79 8.90 16.96
C LEU A 70 -2.84 8.54 18.46
N GLY A 71 -1.73 8.59 19.18
CA GLY A 71 -1.67 8.27 20.61
C GLY A 71 -1.86 6.78 20.95
N ILE A 72 -1.83 5.90 19.94
CA ILE A 72 -2.00 4.45 20.10
C ILE A 72 -0.79 3.83 20.83
N ASP A 73 0.40 4.39 20.63
CA ASP A 73 1.65 3.88 21.23
C ASP A 73 1.90 4.34 22.69
N GLY A 74 0.92 4.97 23.36
CA GLY A 74 0.91 5.19 24.82
C GLY A 74 2.03 6.04 25.44
N ARG A 75 3.01 6.52 24.65
CA ARG A 75 4.19 7.26 25.16
C ARG A 75 4.00 8.78 25.29
N VAL A 76 2.83 9.31 24.96
CA VAL A 76 2.59 10.78 24.89
C VAL A 76 2.06 11.39 26.20
N GLN A 77 1.90 10.62 27.29
CA GLN A 77 1.31 11.14 28.55
C GLN A 77 2.29 11.51 29.68
N ASN A 78 3.62 11.47 29.50
CA ASN A 78 4.57 11.72 30.60
C ASN A 78 5.60 12.83 30.35
N VAL A 79 5.18 13.97 29.80
CA VAL A 79 6.03 15.18 29.75
C VAL A 79 5.32 16.48 30.16
N ALA A 80 4.10 16.40 30.71
CA ALA A 80 3.32 17.59 31.10
C ALA A 80 2.97 17.69 32.60
N SER A 81 3.59 16.87 33.46
CA SER A 81 3.40 16.95 34.91
C SER A 81 4.72 16.67 35.63
N GLY A 82 5.36 17.72 36.15
CA GLY A 82 6.56 17.63 36.99
C GLY A 82 7.49 18.82 36.83
#